data_AF-A0A2E1FHH2-F1
#
_entry.id   AF-A0A2E1FHH2-F1
#
_cell.length_a   1.000
_cell.length_b   1.000
_cell.length_c   1.000
_cell.angle_alpha   90.00
_cell.angle_beta   90.00
_cell.angle_gamma   90.00
#
_symmetry.space_group_name_H-M   'P 1'
#
loop_
_entity.id
_entity.type
_entity.pdbx_description
1 polymer ?
#
loop_
_entity_poly.entity_id
_entity_poly.type
_entity_poly.pdbx_seq_one_letter_code
_entity_poly.pdbx_strand_id
1 'polypeptide(L)'
;MTRKIKIFVLLFITVFNLNTLFSQDKKDRKSRLSIELIETFTDSQKKLIKKEKKYLSKQRISIRETFTDSQKEIIADTTISYREKRKMIMESFSNDQKKLIDSYDKRIDSIRKKFKKSLSKEQRILITNTKRKRSKKND
;
A
#
# COMPACT_ATOMS: atom_id res chain seq x y z
N MET A 1 6.16 -24.40 1.36
CA MET A 1 6.22 -23.30 2.34
C MET A 1 5.57 -22.04 1.74
N THR A 2 4.25 -22.02 1.61
CA THR A 2 3.49 -20.91 1.04
C THR A 2 3.39 -19.80 2.10
N ARG A 3 4.41 -18.95 2.17
CA ARG A 3 4.32 -17.67 2.87
C ARG A 3 3.23 -16.88 2.19
N LYS A 4 1.99 -16.98 2.70
CA LYS A 4 0.89 -16.07 2.40
C LYS A 4 1.47 -14.67 2.51
N ILE A 5 1.76 -14.05 1.37
CA ILE A 5 2.17 -12.65 1.28
C ILE A 5 1.03 -11.90 1.94
N LYS A 6 1.24 -11.55 3.22
CA LYS A 6 0.17 -11.12 4.09
C LYS A 6 -0.44 -9.89 3.44
N ILE A 7 -1.75 -9.94 3.26
CA ILE A 7 -2.71 -8.96 2.73
C ILE A 7 -2.58 -7.52 3.32
N PHE A 8 -1.50 -7.19 4.03
CA PHE A 8 -1.23 -5.90 4.67
C PHE A 8 -0.84 -4.76 3.74
N VAL A 9 -0.77 -5.02 2.43
CA VAL A 9 -0.77 -3.94 1.43
C VAL A 9 -2.09 -3.13 1.53
N LEU A 10 -3.17 -3.68 2.09
CA LEU A 10 -4.47 -3.00 2.18
C LEU A 10 -4.49 -1.73 3.05
N LEU A 11 -3.67 -1.62 4.10
CA LEU A 11 -3.68 -0.43 4.98
C LEU A 11 -2.85 0.74 4.40
N PHE A 12 -1.80 0.41 3.64
CA PHE A 12 -1.02 1.41 2.89
C PHE A 12 -1.70 1.75 1.56
N ILE A 13 -2.37 0.79 0.90
CA ILE A 13 -3.20 1.00 -0.30
C ILE A 13 -4.40 1.89 0.01
N THR A 14 -5.00 1.83 1.20
CA THR A 14 -6.12 2.72 1.53
C THR A 14 -5.71 4.19 1.63
N VAL A 15 -4.46 4.47 2.00
CA VAL A 15 -3.88 5.83 1.91
C VAL A 15 -3.39 6.11 0.48
N PHE A 16 -3.00 5.07 -0.27
CA PHE A 16 -2.50 5.17 -1.64
C PHE A 16 -3.57 5.53 -2.70
N ASN A 17 -4.84 5.23 -2.46
CA ASN A 17 -5.95 5.56 -3.39
C ASN A 17 -6.44 7.01 -3.31
N LEU A 18 -5.88 7.86 -2.43
CA LEU A 18 -6.29 9.27 -2.34
C LEU A 18 -5.67 10.15 -3.45
N ASN A 19 -4.75 9.63 -4.27
CA ASN A 19 -4.22 10.35 -5.44
C ASN A 19 -4.89 9.91 -6.76
N THR A 20 -5.92 9.05 -6.69
CA THR A 20 -6.79 8.68 -7.83
C THR A 20 -8.24 9.14 -7.60
N LEU A 21 -8.40 10.29 -6.93
CA LEU A 21 -9.62 11.08 -6.99
C LEU A 21 -9.65 11.76 -8.35
N PHE A 22 -10.15 11.10 -9.40
CA PHE A 22 -10.87 11.69 -10.56
C PHE A 22 -11.24 10.56 -11.55
N SER A 23 -11.92 9.51 -11.09
CA SER A 23 -12.86 8.71 -11.90
C SER A 23 -13.53 7.63 -11.03
N GLN A 24 -14.76 7.28 -11.40
CA GLN A 24 -15.67 6.23 -10.92
C GLN A 24 -16.57 6.53 -9.69
N ASP A 25 -17.85 6.76 -10.04
CA ASP A 25 -19.04 7.21 -9.32
C ASP A 25 -19.70 6.21 -8.34
N LYS A 26 -18.96 5.67 -7.35
CA LYS A 26 -19.61 4.99 -6.19
C LYS A 26 -18.93 5.34 -4.85
N LYS A 27 -18.59 6.62 -4.65
CA LYS A 27 -17.51 7.09 -3.74
C LYS A 27 -17.93 7.78 -2.44
N ASP A 28 -19.21 7.92 -2.09
CA ASP A 28 -19.57 8.88 -1.02
C ASP A 28 -19.34 8.40 0.42
N ARG A 29 -19.49 7.11 0.72
CA ARG A 29 -19.32 6.60 2.11
C ARG A 29 -17.89 6.17 2.45
N LYS A 30 -17.11 5.75 1.45
CA LYS A 30 -15.73 5.28 1.65
C LYS A 30 -14.75 6.44 1.90
N SER A 31 -15.08 7.62 1.35
CA SER A 31 -14.36 8.88 1.49
C SER A 31 -14.48 9.46 2.92
N ARG A 32 -15.70 9.57 3.45
CA ARG A 32 -15.98 10.24 4.74
C ARG A 32 -15.25 9.63 5.94
N LEU A 33 -15.21 8.30 6.07
CA LEU A 33 -14.57 7.63 7.21
C LEU A 33 -13.03 7.72 7.16
N SER A 34 -12.43 7.83 5.96
CA SER A 34 -10.99 8.13 5.86
C SER A 34 -10.70 9.59 6.17
N ILE A 35 -11.61 10.51 5.86
CA ILE A 35 -11.47 11.94 6.14
C ILE A 35 -11.47 12.18 7.66
N GLU A 36 -12.48 11.66 8.38
CA GLU A 36 -12.57 11.77 9.85
C GLU A 36 -11.30 11.26 10.54
N LEU A 37 -10.78 10.10 10.14
CA LEU A 37 -9.53 9.58 10.71
C LEU A 37 -8.33 10.47 10.38
N ILE A 38 -8.24 11.01 9.17
CA ILE A 38 -7.13 11.88 8.76
C ILE A 38 -7.17 13.22 9.51
N GLU A 39 -8.35 13.75 9.77
CA GLU A 39 -8.54 14.98 10.55
C GLU A 39 -8.00 14.83 11.97
N THR A 40 -8.20 13.66 12.59
CA THR A 40 -7.67 13.37 13.93
C THR A 40 -6.15 13.22 13.99
N PHE A 41 -5.44 13.14 12.86
CA PHE A 41 -3.99 12.98 12.88
C PHE A 41 -3.27 14.27 13.28
N THR A 42 -2.31 14.12 14.20
CA THR A 42 -1.37 15.18 14.57
C THR A 42 -0.48 15.55 13.39
N ASP A 43 0.12 16.74 13.43
CA ASP A 43 1.07 17.17 12.39
C ASP A 43 2.27 16.24 12.29
N SER A 44 2.71 15.67 13.42
CA SER A 44 3.79 14.69 13.45
C SER A 44 3.42 13.41 12.66
N GLN A 45 2.19 12.91 12.82
CA GLN A 45 1.67 11.75 12.11
C GLN A 45 1.49 12.05 10.62
N LYS A 46 0.94 13.21 10.26
CA LYS A 46 0.80 13.68 8.87
C LYS A 46 2.16 13.83 8.18
N LYS A 47 3.14 14.42 8.86
CA LYS A 47 4.52 14.58 8.38
C LYS A 47 5.20 13.23 8.16
N LEU A 48 5.02 12.28 9.08
CA LEU A 48 5.50 10.90 8.92
C LEU A 48 4.90 10.27 7.67
N ILE A 49 3.57 10.30 7.49
CA ILE A 49 2.91 9.73 6.30
C ILE A 49 3.45 10.37 5.00
N LYS A 50 3.58 11.70 4.96
CA LYS A 50 4.11 12.42 3.78
C LYS A 50 5.54 12.02 3.46
N LYS A 51 6.40 11.89 4.48
CA LYS A 51 7.79 11.43 4.33
C LYS A 51 7.84 10.01 3.77
N GLU A 52 7.05 9.11 4.34
CA GLU A 52 7.02 7.70 3.96
C GLU A 52 6.43 7.48 2.56
N LYS A 53 5.47 8.33 2.13
CA LYS A 53 4.98 8.36 0.74
C LYS A 53 6.10 8.68 -0.26
N LYS A 54 6.91 9.70 0.03
CA LYS A 54 8.07 10.05 -0.82
C LYS A 54 9.05 8.89 -0.89
N TYR A 55 9.33 8.24 0.24
CA TYR A 55 10.24 7.11 0.28
C TYR A 55 9.72 5.91 -0.53
N LEU A 56 8.43 5.57 -0.42
CA LEU A 56 7.81 4.51 -1.22
C LEU A 56 7.90 4.79 -2.72
N SER A 57 7.74 6.04 -3.14
CA SER A 57 7.91 6.42 -4.54
C SER A 57 9.34 6.12 -5.03
N LYS A 58 10.35 6.50 -4.22
CA LYS A 58 11.75 6.22 -4.52
C LYS A 58 12.04 4.72 -4.58
N GLN A 59 11.51 3.94 -3.63
CA GLN A 59 11.66 2.48 -3.63
C GLN A 59 11.08 1.84 -4.89
N ARG A 60 9.92 2.31 -5.37
CA ARG A 60 9.30 1.79 -6.59
C ARG A 60 10.12 2.10 -7.84
N ILE A 61 10.69 3.30 -7.92
CA ILE A 61 11.59 3.69 -9.00
C ILE A 61 12.83 2.80 -8.97
N SER A 62 13.47 2.67 -7.80
CA SER A 62 14.64 1.80 -7.61
C SER A 62 14.38 0.34 -7.98
N ILE A 63 13.22 -0.23 -7.63
CA ILE A 63 12.86 -1.58 -8.07
C ILE A 63 12.72 -1.62 -9.59
N ARG A 64 12.05 -0.64 -10.20
CA ARG A 64 11.85 -0.60 -11.66
C ARG A 64 13.16 -0.44 -12.42
N GLU A 65 14.13 0.29 -11.88
CA GLU A 65 15.48 0.43 -12.46
C GLU A 65 16.22 -0.91 -12.53
N THR A 66 15.91 -1.85 -11.62
CA THR A 66 16.49 -3.19 -11.66
C THR A 66 15.83 -4.13 -12.67
N PHE A 67 14.78 -3.70 -13.39
CA PHE A 67 14.02 -4.60 -14.26
C PHE A 67 14.81 -5.02 -15.50
N THR A 68 14.76 -6.31 -15.78
CA THR A 68 15.28 -6.90 -17.02
C THR A 68 14.40 -6.54 -18.21
N ASP A 69 14.89 -6.74 -19.43
CA ASP A 69 14.11 -6.41 -20.63
C ASP A 69 12.85 -7.27 -20.75
N SER A 70 12.93 -8.56 -20.43
CA SER A 70 11.75 -9.44 -20.31
C SER A 70 10.71 -8.91 -19.30
N GLN A 71 11.16 -8.35 -18.17
CA GLN A 71 10.25 -7.71 -17.21
C GLN A 71 9.63 -6.42 -17.77
N LYS A 72 10.37 -5.64 -18.56
CA LYS A 72 9.83 -4.43 -19.22
C LYS A 72 8.79 -4.79 -20.27
N GLU A 73 9.01 -5.87 -21.03
CA GLU A 73 8.05 -6.38 -22.02
C GLU A 73 6.72 -6.78 -21.38
N ILE A 74 6.74 -7.52 -20.27
CA ILE A 74 5.53 -7.87 -19.51
C ILE A 74 4.75 -6.62 -19.09
N ILE A 75 5.45 -5.53 -18.75
CA ILE A 75 4.79 -4.27 -18.36
C ILE A 75 4.18 -3.56 -19.56
N ALA A 76 4.86 -3.57 -20.70
CA ALA A 76 4.43 -2.93 -21.93
C ALA A 76 3.24 -3.64 -22.59
N ASP A 77 3.09 -4.95 -22.41
CA ASP A 77 2.07 -5.77 -23.08
C ASP A 77 0.63 -5.32 -22.78
N THR A 78 -0.06 -4.70 -23.73
CA THR A 78 -1.42 -4.17 -23.51
C THR A 78 -2.51 -5.25 -23.46
N THR A 79 -2.20 -6.50 -23.83
CA THR A 79 -3.16 -7.61 -23.89
C THR A 79 -3.35 -8.29 -22.53
N ILE A 80 -2.37 -8.14 -21.63
CA ILE A 80 -2.38 -8.77 -20.30
C ILE A 80 -3.03 -7.84 -19.26
N SER A 81 -3.93 -8.40 -18.46
CA SER A 81 -4.54 -7.65 -17.35
C SER A 81 -3.50 -7.19 -16.33
N TYR A 82 -3.72 -6.05 -15.68
CA TYR A 82 -2.82 -5.52 -14.65
C TYR A 82 -2.51 -6.55 -13.53
N ARG A 83 -3.52 -7.34 -13.14
CA ARG A 83 -3.36 -8.37 -12.11
C ARG A 83 -2.40 -9.46 -12.56
N GLU A 84 -2.53 -9.91 -13.79
CA GLU A 84 -1.70 -10.97 -14.36
C GLU A 84 -0.27 -10.47 -14.60
N LYS A 85 -0.10 -9.25 -15.14
CA LYS A 85 1.22 -8.59 -15.24
C LYS A 85 1.94 -8.57 -13.89
N ARG A 86 1.23 -8.14 -12.84
CA ARG A 86 1.80 -8.07 -11.49
C ARG A 86 2.27 -9.44 -11.00
N LYS A 87 1.50 -10.49 -11.27
CA LYS A 87 1.86 -11.86 -10.90
C LYS A 87 3.12 -12.31 -11.66
N MET A 88 3.13 -12.15 -12.98
CA MET A 88 4.26 -12.51 -13.82
C MET A 88 5.56 -11.77 -13.43
N ILE A 89 5.48 -10.46 -13.14
CA ILE A 89 6.61 -9.68 -12.65
C ILE A 89 7.11 -10.19 -11.29
N MET A 90 6.21 -10.52 -10.37
CA MET A 90 6.61 -11.04 -9.06
C MET A 90 7.27 -12.42 -9.15
N GLU A 91 6.79 -13.25 -10.08
CA GLU A 91 7.34 -14.59 -10.33
C GLU A 91 8.72 -14.51 -11.00
N SER A 92 8.93 -13.54 -11.90
CA SER A 92 10.20 -13.34 -12.62
C SER A 92 11.29 -12.62 -11.83
N PHE A 93 11.05 -12.22 -10.57
CA PHE A 93 12.06 -11.51 -9.80
C PHE A 93 13.31 -12.35 -9.52
N SER A 94 14.48 -11.76 -9.77
CA SER A 94 15.78 -12.32 -9.41
C SER A 94 15.96 -12.38 -7.88
N ASN A 95 16.97 -13.12 -7.42
CA ASN A 95 17.28 -13.19 -5.99
C ASN A 95 17.67 -11.83 -5.41
N ASP A 96 18.36 -10.99 -6.18
CA ASP A 96 18.77 -9.66 -5.71
C ASP A 96 17.59 -8.70 -5.67
N GLN A 97 16.69 -8.75 -6.66
CA GLN A 97 15.42 -8.03 -6.63
C GLN A 97 14.57 -8.45 -5.42
N LYS A 98 14.49 -9.75 -5.13
CA LYS A 98 13.78 -10.29 -3.97
C LYS A 98 14.39 -9.81 -2.64
N LYS A 99 15.73 -9.82 -2.51
CA LYS A 99 16.43 -9.29 -1.33
C LYS A 99 16.17 -7.80 -1.14
N LEU A 100 16.20 -7.02 -2.22
CA LEU A 100 15.90 -5.59 -2.19
C LEU A 100 14.48 -5.34 -1.68
N ILE A 101 13.49 -6.06 -2.21
CA ILE A 101 12.08 -5.97 -1.79
C ILE A 101 11.92 -6.36 -0.32
N ASP A 102 12.55 -7.46 0.13
CA ASP A 102 12.49 -7.89 1.52
C ASP A 102 13.07 -6.84 2.49
N SER A 103 14.17 -6.17 2.10
CA SER A 103 14.72 -5.05 2.88
C SER A 103 13.74 -3.89 3.02
N TYR A 104 13.02 -3.58 1.95
CA TYR A 104 12.00 -2.54 1.90
C TYR A 104 10.78 -2.91 2.76
N ASP A 105 10.34 -4.15 2.70
CA ASP A 105 9.23 -4.67 3.51
C ASP A 105 9.55 -4.61 5.01
N LYS A 106 10.76 -5.05 5.42
CA LYS A 106 11.23 -4.93 6.81
C LYS A 106 11.19 -3.48 7.31
N ARG A 107 11.64 -2.53 6.49
CA ARG A 107 11.59 -1.10 6.82
C ARG A 107 10.15 -0.62 6.98
N ILE A 108 9.28 -0.97 6.03
CA ILE A 108 7.85 -0.60 6.06
C ILE A 108 7.19 -1.15 7.32
N ASP A 109 7.49 -2.39 7.72
CA ASP A 109 6.95 -2.98 8.93
C ASP A 109 7.42 -2.27 10.21
N SER A 110 8.67 -1.82 10.25
CA SER A 110 9.17 -0.98 11.34
C SER A 110 8.41 0.34 11.43
N ILE A 111 8.20 1.01 10.28
CA ILE A 111 7.42 2.25 10.21
C ILE A 111 5.96 2.04 10.62
N ARG A 112 5.32 0.94 10.18
CA ARG A 112 3.96 0.56 10.59
C ARG A 112 3.86 0.39 12.10
N LYS A 113 4.83 -0.29 12.73
CA LYS A 113 4.87 -0.46 14.19
C LYS A 113 4.99 0.89 14.90
N LYS A 114 5.88 1.77 14.45
CA LYS A 114 6.03 3.14 14.99
C LYS A 114 4.75 3.96 14.85
N PHE A 115 4.15 3.96 13.66
CA PHE A 115 2.90 4.66 13.41
C PHE A 115 1.77 4.11 14.29
N LYS A 116 1.62 2.79 14.41
CA LYS A 116 0.62 2.16 15.28
C LYS A 116 0.78 2.58 16.74
N LYS A 117 2.02 2.66 17.23
CA LYS A 117 2.31 3.14 18.60
C LYS A 117 1.92 4.61 18.78
N SER A 118 2.08 5.43 17.76
CA SER A 118 1.70 6.85 17.80
C SER A 118 0.20 7.10 17.82
N LEU A 119 -0.64 6.09 17.55
CA LEU A 119 -2.09 6.28 17.48
C LEU A 119 -2.71 6.45 18.87
N SER A 120 -3.60 7.43 19.01
CA SER A 120 -4.45 7.62 20.20
C SER A 120 -5.47 6.49 20.35
N LYS A 121 -6.16 6.44 21.50
CA LYS A 121 -7.22 5.46 21.74
C LYS A 121 -8.38 5.66 20.76
N GLU A 122 -8.78 6.91 20.55
CA GLU A 122 -9.85 7.33 19.64
C GLU A 122 -9.51 6.94 18.20
N GLN A 123 -8.29 7.24 17.75
CA GLN A 123 -7.79 6.85 16.43
C GLN A 123 -7.82 5.32 16.23
N ARG A 124 -7.44 4.53 17.25
CA ARG A 124 -7.48 3.06 17.19
C ARG A 124 -8.91 2.52 17.10
N ILE A 125 -9.86 3.14 17.80
CA ILE A 125 -11.28 2.79 17.74
C ILE A 125 -11.82 3.05 16.33
N LEU A 126 -11.59 4.25 15.78
CA LEU A 126 -11.98 4.61 14.41
C LEU A 126 -11.43 3.62 13.38
N ILE A 127 -10.15 3.25 13.49
CA ILE A 127 -9.51 2.25 12.61
C ILE A 127 -10.16 0.88 12.75
N THR A 128 -10.48 0.45 13.97
CA THR A 128 -11.07 -0.88 14.23
C THR A 128 -12.49 -0.96 13.69
N ASN A 129 -13.30 0.08 13.91
CA ASN A 129 -14.65 0.19 13.37
C ASN A 129 -14.64 0.21 11.83
N THR A 130 -13.67 0.90 11.23
CA THR A 130 -13.45 0.88 9.78
C THR A 130 -13.19 -0.52 9.24
N LYS A 131 -12.38 -1.33 9.95
CA LYS A 131 -12.09 -2.72 9.55
C LYS A 131 -13.32 -3.62 9.64
N ARG A 132 -14.07 -3.55 10.74
CA ARG A 132 -15.29 -4.36 10.96
C ARG A 132 -16.36 -4.08 9.90
N LYS A 133 -16.60 -2.81 9.57
CA LYS A 133 -17.56 -2.41 8.52
C LYS A 133 -17.20 -2.97 7.13
N ARG A 134 -15.91 -3.16 6.84
CA ARG A 134 -15.44 -3.73 5.56
C ARG A 134 -15.58 -5.25 5.51
N SER A 135 -15.41 -5.94 6.63
CA SER A 135 -15.61 -7.40 6.71
C SER A 135 -17.04 -7.77 6.35
N LYS A 136 -18.02 -7.11 6.98
CA LYS A 136 -19.46 -7.35 6.79
C LYS A 136 -20.00 -7.01 5.39
N LYS A 137 -19.20 -6.41 4.51
CA LYS A 137 -19.60 -6.02 3.15
C LYS A 137 -19.12 -7.03 2.10
N ASN A 138 -18.23 -7.93 2.50
CA ASN A 138 -17.65 -8.95 1.62
C ASN A 138 -18.15 -10.37 1.97
N ASP A 139 -19.09 -10.47 2.91
CA ASP A 139 -19.96 -11.62 3.17
C ASP A 139 -21.32 -11.32 2.51
#